data_AF-A0A7J6FEB2-F1
#
_entry.id   AF-A0A7J6FEB2-F1
#
_cell.length_a   1.000
_cell.length_b   1.000
_cell.length_c   1.000
_cell.angle_alpha   90.00
_cell.angle_beta   90.00
_cell.angle_gamma   90.00
#
_symmetry.space_group_name_H-M   'P 1'
#
loop_
_entity.id
_entity.type
_entity.pdbx_description
1 polymer ?
#
loop_
_entity_poly.entity_id
_entity_poly.type
_entity_poly.pdbx_seq_one_letter_code
_entity_poly.pdbx_strand_id
1 'polypeptide(L)'
;MRQRNKAVFTGNPNLHGSVSEKTEEDQDFSPSSLSPRRVFAICLAFRFVNALLVQTYFNPDEHWQALEVAHRIAFGYGHLTWEWKKGIRSYLHPLIFALFYKVLALLGLDTPLFMIKAPRLLQSMFSAVGDLYLYKLSVIVFGERVAKWTLFAQLTNWFMFFCITRTLSNTLETVLTLVSLYYWPCLRPSSSKLPLMSRKWGLAMAALACGIRPTSAIIWLYVGLLELYETRDRLRFIFLEVAPIGVLVLGLTSILDRLMYGSWIIVPLNFLKFNFLSSGGDYYGTHKWHWYFSQGFTVMLFTFLPFSIAGIMQFVLPVLPIALMFSGYSLARISISDSPNGKRKGSSNISSKWPPKMLLAIFFLLTTNIPMALYMSLYHQRGTEDVMNYLSKEALNQKVESILFLMPCHATPYYSTLHRNIPMRFLDCTPSDTKGIPDESDRFMMDPVGFTSEYAKNWSLPSHIVLYEPEEKLLRDFLVLHSFRQEKRFFHAHFKVDRDLQASVVVYVLTDQ
;
A
#
# COMPACT_ATOMS: atom_id res chain seq x y z
N MET A 1 43.52 35.51 -37.11
CA MET A 1 44.42 34.33 -37.08
C MET A 1 43.64 33.20 -36.41
N ARG A 2 43.33 32.02 -36.96
CA ARG A 2 43.74 31.28 -38.17
C ARG A 2 42.48 30.71 -38.83
N GLN A 3 42.35 30.92 -40.14
CA GLN A 3 41.41 30.22 -41.03
C GLN A 3 41.88 28.76 -41.22
N ARG A 4 40.93 27.82 -41.38
CA ARG A 4 41.23 26.47 -41.89
C ARG A 4 40.57 26.31 -43.26
N ASN A 5 41.44 26.01 -44.22
CA ASN A 5 41.20 25.99 -45.66
C ASN A 5 40.21 24.91 -46.10
N LYS A 6 39.38 25.28 -47.09
CA LYS A 6 38.76 24.38 -48.05
C LYS A 6 39.85 23.81 -48.97
N ALA A 7 39.80 22.52 -49.26
CA ALA A 7 40.46 21.94 -50.42
C ALA A 7 39.39 21.37 -51.34
N VAL A 8 39.30 21.94 -52.52
CA VAL A 8 38.56 21.47 -53.69
C VAL A 8 39.55 20.64 -54.51
N PHE A 9 39.16 19.45 -54.95
CA PHE A 9 39.82 18.78 -56.07
C PHE A 9 38.76 18.30 -57.08
N THR A 10 39.02 18.66 -58.33
CA THR A 10 38.24 18.47 -59.55
C THR A 10 38.26 17.03 -60.03
N GLY A 11 37.19 16.61 -60.72
CA GLY A 11 36.88 15.21 -61.02
C GLY A 11 37.40 14.64 -62.34
N ASN A 12 36.93 13.43 -62.66
CA ASN A 12 36.71 12.96 -64.02
C ASN A 12 35.57 11.89 -64.00
N PRO A 13 34.70 11.82 -65.02
CA PRO A 13 33.43 11.08 -64.99
C PRO A 13 33.52 9.72 -65.72
N ASN A 14 32.43 8.97 -65.61
CA ASN A 14 32.04 7.78 -66.41
C ASN A 14 32.65 6.43 -65.99
N LEU A 15 31.88 5.66 -65.23
CA LEU A 15 31.53 4.31 -65.66
C LEU A 15 30.13 3.94 -65.16
N HIS A 16 29.23 3.74 -66.12
CA HIS A 16 27.86 3.25 -65.93
C HIS A 16 27.88 1.83 -65.35
N GLY A 17 27.10 1.62 -64.28
CA GLY A 17 26.76 0.31 -63.75
C GLY A 17 25.47 0.43 -62.95
N SER A 18 24.35 0.15 -63.60
CA SER A 18 23.02 0.07 -62.99
C SER A 18 22.93 -1.13 -62.06
N VAL A 19 22.75 -0.91 -60.76
CA VAL A 19 22.20 -1.90 -59.83
C VAL A 19 21.18 -1.20 -58.94
N SER A 20 19.91 -1.49 -59.22
CA SER A 20 18.81 -1.32 -58.28
C SER A 20 18.92 -2.44 -57.25
N GLU A 21 19.36 -2.14 -56.02
CA GLU A 21 19.22 -3.05 -54.90
C GLU A 21 18.60 -2.34 -53.70
N LYS A 22 17.61 -3.05 -53.15
CA LYS A 22 16.66 -2.61 -52.14
C LYS A 22 17.39 -2.24 -50.86
N THR A 23 16.97 -1.15 -50.23
CA THR A 23 17.27 -0.87 -48.82
C THR A 23 16.54 -1.92 -47.98
N GLU A 24 17.23 -3.01 -47.64
CA GLU A 24 16.76 -3.97 -46.62
C GLU A 24 16.80 -3.28 -45.25
N GLU A 25 15.60 -2.98 -44.75
CA GLU A 25 15.31 -2.88 -43.33
C GLU A 25 15.63 -4.24 -42.68
N ASP A 26 16.86 -4.44 -42.22
CA ASP A 26 17.14 -5.56 -41.33
C ASP A 26 16.84 -5.19 -39.88
N GLN A 27 15.62 -5.60 -39.52
CA GLN A 27 15.06 -5.74 -38.19
C GLN A 27 16.03 -6.49 -37.27
N ASP A 28 16.74 -5.74 -36.42
CA ASP A 28 17.54 -6.35 -35.35
C ASP A 28 16.58 -6.90 -34.27
N PHE A 29 16.26 -8.18 -34.40
CA PHE A 29 15.35 -8.96 -33.58
C PHE A 29 15.90 -9.08 -32.14
N SER A 30 15.61 -8.08 -31.30
CA SER A 30 15.88 -8.14 -29.87
C SER A 30 14.95 -9.17 -29.19
N PRO A 31 15.44 -10.04 -28.29
CA PRO A 31 14.62 -11.11 -27.70
C PRO A 31 13.47 -10.53 -26.86
N SER A 32 12.25 -10.71 -27.38
CA SER A 32 10.93 -10.52 -26.77
C SER A 32 10.83 -9.38 -25.73
N SER A 33 10.57 -8.17 -26.23
CA SER A 33 10.09 -7.10 -25.35
C SER A 33 8.71 -7.50 -24.79
N LEU A 34 8.56 -7.52 -23.46
CA LEU A 34 7.25 -7.83 -22.88
C LEU A 34 6.30 -6.67 -23.18
N SER A 35 5.28 -6.92 -23.99
CA SER A 35 4.26 -5.89 -24.25
C SER A 35 3.65 -5.40 -22.92
N PRO A 36 3.37 -4.10 -22.75
CA PRO A 36 2.77 -3.57 -21.53
C PRO A 36 1.46 -4.27 -21.13
N ARG A 37 0.68 -4.73 -22.11
CA ARG A 37 -0.56 -5.50 -21.89
C ARG A 37 -0.29 -6.85 -21.22
N ARG A 38 0.76 -7.56 -21.65
CA ARG A 38 1.19 -8.83 -21.03
C ARG A 38 1.71 -8.60 -19.61
N VAL A 39 2.52 -7.56 -19.39
CA VAL A 39 3.00 -7.20 -18.04
C VAL A 39 1.82 -6.94 -17.11
N PHE A 40 0.86 -6.11 -17.54
CA PHE A 40 -0.33 -5.81 -16.75
C PHE A 40 -1.16 -7.07 -16.45
N ALA A 41 -1.41 -7.94 -17.44
CA ALA A 41 -2.17 -9.16 -17.22
C ALA A 41 -1.50 -10.10 -16.21
N ILE A 42 -0.17 -10.26 -16.27
CA ILE A 42 0.60 -11.06 -15.31
C ILE A 42 0.51 -10.44 -13.90
N CYS A 43 0.75 -9.13 -13.78
CA CYS A 43 0.64 -8.42 -12.50
C CYS A 43 -0.77 -8.52 -11.92
N LEU A 44 -1.81 -8.35 -12.74
CA LEU A 44 -3.20 -8.43 -12.32
C LEU A 44 -3.54 -9.82 -11.79
N ALA A 45 -3.22 -10.87 -12.54
CA ALA A 45 -3.43 -12.25 -12.11
C ALA A 45 -2.68 -12.56 -10.81
N PHE A 46 -1.42 -12.13 -10.71
CA PHE A 46 -0.61 -12.29 -9.50
C PHE A 46 -1.23 -11.55 -8.30
N ARG A 47 -1.64 -10.29 -8.48
CA ARG A 47 -2.21 -9.47 -7.41
C ARG A 47 -3.59 -9.94 -6.97
N PHE A 48 -4.37 -10.55 -7.86
CA PHE A 48 -5.63 -11.22 -7.52
C PHE A 48 -5.38 -12.43 -6.62
N VAL A 49 -4.45 -13.30 -7.00
CA VAL A 49 -4.07 -14.45 -6.16
C VAL A 49 -3.52 -13.98 -4.81
N ASN A 50 -2.64 -12.97 -4.81
CA ASN A 50 -2.11 -12.36 -3.59
C ASN A 50 -3.24 -11.84 -2.67
N ALA A 51 -4.19 -11.05 -3.19
CA ALA A 51 -5.29 -10.50 -2.41
C ALA A 51 -6.16 -11.58 -1.75
N LEU A 52 -6.30 -12.75 -2.40
CA LEU A 52 -7.01 -13.90 -1.83
C LEU A 52 -6.20 -14.64 -0.76
N LEU A 53 -4.88 -14.67 -0.91
CA LEU A 53 -3.95 -15.25 0.07
C LEU A 53 -3.83 -14.40 1.34
N VAL A 54 -4.02 -13.09 1.26
CA VAL A 54 -4.02 -12.23 2.46
C VAL A 54 -5.29 -12.49 3.29
N GLN A 55 -5.11 -13.13 4.44
CA GLN A 55 -6.15 -13.54 5.39
C GLN A 55 -5.93 -12.98 6.80
N THR A 56 -4.88 -12.18 7.00
CA THR A 56 -4.46 -11.68 8.30
C THR A 56 -4.80 -10.21 8.51
N TYR A 57 -4.83 -9.80 9.77
CA TYR A 57 -4.89 -8.40 10.17
C TYR A 57 -3.49 -7.79 10.16
N PHE A 58 -3.38 -6.48 9.92
CA PHE A 58 -2.08 -5.78 10.02
C PHE A 58 -2.19 -4.42 10.67
N ASN A 59 -3.06 -3.55 10.15
CA ASN A 59 -3.18 -2.18 10.63
C ASN A 59 -4.66 -1.78 10.67
N PRO A 60 -5.12 -1.13 11.76
CA PRO A 60 -6.47 -0.57 11.87
C PRO A 60 -6.91 0.27 10.68
N ASP A 61 -6.01 1.02 10.07
CA ASP A 61 -6.32 1.91 8.95
C ASP A 61 -6.91 1.15 7.74
N GLU A 62 -6.63 -0.15 7.61
CA GLU A 62 -7.22 -1.01 6.56
C GLU A 62 -8.75 -1.03 6.62
N HIS A 63 -9.30 -0.99 7.84
CA HIS A 63 -10.73 -1.09 8.10
C HIS A 63 -11.31 0.26 8.52
N TRP A 64 -10.72 0.89 9.54
CA TRP A 64 -11.28 2.05 10.25
C TRP A 64 -11.08 3.40 9.52
N GLN A 65 -10.19 3.44 8.54
CA GLN A 65 -10.01 4.61 7.65
C GLN A 65 -10.42 4.35 6.20
N ALA A 66 -10.97 3.17 5.91
CA ALA A 66 -11.41 2.80 4.57
C ALA A 66 -12.76 2.07 4.60
N LEU A 67 -12.77 0.76 4.90
CA LEU A 67 -13.94 -0.10 4.68
C LEU A 67 -15.10 0.19 5.62
N GLU A 68 -14.85 0.45 6.90
CA GLU A 68 -15.91 0.74 7.88
C GLU A 68 -16.63 2.05 7.55
N VAL A 69 -15.87 3.06 7.15
CA VAL A 69 -16.38 4.37 6.72
C VAL A 69 -17.18 4.21 5.43
N ALA A 70 -16.63 3.48 4.46
CA ALA A 70 -17.30 3.17 3.21
C ALA A 70 -18.61 2.40 3.40
N HIS A 71 -18.61 1.42 4.29
CA HIS A 71 -19.79 0.64 4.66
C HIS A 71 -20.87 1.54 5.26
N ARG A 72 -20.52 2.42 6.20
CA ARG A 72 -21.47 3.38 6.78
C ARG A 72 -22.10 4.31 5.73
N ILE A 73 -21.29 4.79 4.78
CA ILE A 73 -21.80 5.62 3.66
C ILE A 73 -22.76 4.81 2.79
N ALA A 74 -22.43 3.55 2.50
CA ALA A 74 -23.21 2.71 1.61
C ALA A 74 -24.51 2.19 2.24
N PHE A 75 -24.53 1.82 3.52
CA PHE A 75 -25.66 1.13 4.15
C PHE A 75 -26.36 1.93 5.26
N GLY A 76 -25.80 3.07 5.67
CA GLY A 76 -26.39 3.94 6.69
C GLY A 76 -26.12 3.52 8.14
N TYR A 77 -25.46 2.38 8.37
CA TYR A 77 -25.03 1.91 9.69
C TYR A 77 -23.55 1.51 9.69
N GLY A 78 -22.91 1.59 10.85
CA GLY A 78 -21.47 1.45 11.00
C GLY A 78 -20.92 2.45 12.01
N HIS A 79 -19.60 2.49 12.20
CA HIS A 79 -18.92 3.33 13.17
C HIS A 79 -17.99 4.36 12.51
N LEU A 80 -17.95 5.58 13.05
CA LEU A 80 -16.95 6.59 12.69
C LEU A 80 -16.07 6.86 13.90
N THR A 81 -14.76 6.66 13.72
CA THR A 81 -13.77 6.97 14.76
C THR A 81 -13.73 8.47 15.05
N TRP A 82 -13.11 8.85 16.16
CA TRP A 82 -12.94 10.24 16.55
C TRP A 82 -12.22 11.09 15.49
N GLU A 83 -11.35 10.47 14.67
CA GLU A 83 -10.62 11.15 13.59
C GLU A 83 -11.56 11.75 12.56
N TRP A 84 -12.61 11.00 12.21
CA TRP A 84 -13.66 11.48 11.32
C TRP A 84 -14.46 12.58 12.00
N LYS A 85 -14.82 12.42 13.28
CA LYS A 85 -15.54 13.47 14.03
C LYS A 85 -14.75 14.78 14.10
N LYS A 86 -13.42 14.74 14.20
CA LYS A 86 -12.53 15.92 14.19
C LYS A 86 -12.23 16.46 12.78
N GLY A 87 -12.68 15.78 11.71
CA GLY A 87 -12.49 16.23 10.34
C GLY A 87 -11.02 16.26 9.91
N ILE A 88 -10.21 15.29 10.35
CA ILE A 88 -8.77 15.20 10.02
C ILE A 88 -8.46 14.17 8.93
N ARG A 89 -9.48 13.46 8.39
CA ARG A 89 -9.34 12.45 7.34
C ARG A 89 -10.19 12.83 6.12
N SER A 90 -9.69 12.51 4.93
CA SER A 90 -10.36 12.82 3.66
C SER A 90 -11.28 11.69 3.27
N TYR A 91 -12.51 12.01 2.83
CA TYR A 91 -13.45 10.99 2.34
C TYR A 91 -13.11 10.45 0.95
N LEU A 92 -12.11 11.02 0.27
CA LEU A 92 -11.76 10.66 -1.10
C LEU A 92 -11.39 9.18 -1.26
N HIS A 93 -10.67 8.61 -0.30
CA HIS A 93 -10.27 7.20 -0.34
C HIS A 93 -11.43 6.23 0.01
N PRO A 94 -12.15 6.40 1.15
CA PRO A 94 -13.32 5.58 1.44
C PRO A 94 -14.42 5.64 0.36
N LEU A 95 -14.59 6.77 -0.32
CA LEU A 95 -15.63 6.93 -1.34
C LEU A 95 -15.50 5.92 -2.48
N ILE A 96 -14.26 5.55 -2.85
CA ILE A 96 -14.00 4.52 -3.87
C ILE A 96 -14.67 3.20 -3.46
N PHE A 97 -14.50 2.80 -2.20
CA PHE A 97 -15.11 1.59 -1.66
C PHE A 97 -16.60 1.75 -1.38
N ALA A 98 -17.06 2.95 -1.00
CA ALA A 98 -18.49 3.20 -0.77
C ALA A 98 -19.30 3.06 -2.06
N LEU A 99 -18.80 3.64 -3.16
CA LEU A 99 -19.39 3.49 -4.49
C LEU A 99 -19.38 2.02 -4.91
N PHE A 100 -18.28 1.31 -4.67
CA PHE A 100 -18.19 -0.11 -4.97
C PHE A 100 -19.19 -0.95 -4.17
N TYR A 101 -19.33 -0.70 -2.86
CA TYR A 101 -20.33 -1.35 -2.02
C TYR A 101 -21.76 -1.05 -2.45
N LYS A 102 -22.06 0.18 -2.88
CA LYS A 102 -23.36 0.50 -3.48
C LYS A 102 -23.62 -0.31 -4.74
N VAL A 103 -22.63 -0.50 -5.62
CA VAL A 103 -22.76 -1.36 -6.80
C VAL A 103 -23.02 -2.81 -6.40
N LEU A 104 -22.30 -3.35 -5.41
CA LEU A 104 -22.53 -4.72 -4.92
C LEU A 104 -23.94 -4.88 -4.36
N ALA A 105 -24.42 -3.93 -3.56
CA ALA A 105 -25.76 -3.94 -3.00
C ALA A 105 -26.84 -3.86 -4.09
N LEU A 106 -26.66 -3.02 -5.12
CA LEU A 106 -27.58 -2.92 -6.26
C LEU A 106 -27.65 -4.21 -7.07
N LEU A 107 -26.56 -4.98 -7.12
CA LEU A 107 -26.50 -6.28 -7.78
C LEU A 107 -26.96 -7.44 -6.88
N GLY A 108 -27.30 -7.20 -5.62
CA GLY A 108 -27.63 -8.24 -4.64
C GLY A 108 -26.45 -9.16 -4.29
N LEU A 109 -25.21 -8.66 -4.41
CA LEU A 109 -23.97 -9.39 -4.14
C LEU A 109 -23.32 -8.99 -2.80
N ASP A 110 -24.02 -8.25 -1.94
CA ASP A 110 -23.58 -7.76 -0.64
C ASP A 110 -23.61 -8.84 0.47
N THR A 111 -23.29 -10.09 0.12
CA THR A 111 -23.08 -11.13 1.13
C THR A 111 -21.81 -10.83 1.95
N PRO A 112 -21.72 -11.24 3.23
CA PRO A 112 -20.55 -10.92 4.05
C PRO A 112 -19.21 -11.35 3.43
N LEU A 113 -19.17 -12.51 2.76
CA LEU A 113 -17.97 -12.99 2.07
C LEU A 113 -17.49 -12.01 1.00
N PHE A 114 -18.41 -11.46 0.21
CA PHE A 114 -18.09 -10.46 -0.82
C PHE A 114 -17.66 -9.14 -0.18
N MET A 115 -18.33 -8.72 0.89
CA MET A 115 -17.97 -7.49 1.62
C MET A 115 -16.54 -7.52 2.17
N ILE A 116 -16.05 -8.72 2.53
CA ILE A 116 -14.67 -8.95 3.00
C ILE A 116 -13.67 -9.01 1.83
N LYS A 117 -13.96 -9.79 0.79
CA LYS A 117 -12.95 -10.13 -0.24
C LYS A 117 -12.92 -9.15 -1.41
N ALA A 118 -14.08 -8.62 -1.81
CA ALA A 118 -14.19 -7.78 -3.00
C ALA A 118 -13.40 -6.46 -2.90
N PRO A 119 -13.33 -5.75 -1.76
CA PRO A 119 -12.50 -4.55 -1.64
C PRO A 119 -11.01 -4.81 -1.82
N ARG A 120 -10.49 -5.93 -1.31
CA ARG A 120 -9.08 -6.34 -1.53
C ARG A 120 -8.82 -6.68 -3.00
N LEU A 121 -9.78 -7.28 -3.69
CA LEU A 121 -9.69 -7.51 -5.13
C LEU A 121 -9.69 -6.19 -5.92
N LEU A 122 -10.56 -5.24 -5.58
CA LEU A 122 -10.52 -3.90 -6.19
C LEU A 122 -9.17 -3.23 -5.95
N GLN A 123 -8.65 -3.27 -4.72
CA GLN A 123 -7.35 -2.73 -4.38
C GLN A 123 -6.23 -3.37 -5.21
N SER A 124 -6.28 -4.69 -5.41
CA SER A 124 -5.30 -5.43 -6.19
C SER A 124 -5.24 -5.00 -7.66
N MET A 125 -6.34 -4.48 -8.21
CA MET A 125 -6.35 -3.85 -9.55
C MET A 125 -5.48 -2.59 -9.56
N PHE A 126 -5.62 -1.72 -8.55
CA PHE A 126 -4.77 -0.54 -8.40
C PHE A 126 -3.29 -0.94 -8.19
N SER A 127 -3.03 -1.99 -7.41
CA SER A 127 -1.67 -2.51 -7.19
C SER A 127 -1.03 -2.98 -8.50
N ALA A 128 -1.79 -3.68 -9.36
CA ALA A 128 -1.32 -4.11 -10.67
C ALA A 128 -1.04 -2.93 -11.62
N VAL A 129 -1.81 -1.86 -11.52
CA VAL A 129 -1.49 -0.58 -12.19
C VAL A 129 -0.17 -0.03 -11.65
N GLY A 130 0.03 -0.01 -10.34
CA GLY A 130 1.30 0.39 -9.71
C GLY A 130 2.49 -0.40 -10.22
N ASP A 131 2.39 -1.73 -10.27
CA ASP A 131 3.45 -2.62 -10.78
C ASP A 131 3.76 -2.35 -12.26
N LEU A 132 2.74 -2.11 -13.09
CA LEU A 132 2.91 -1.74 -14.50
C LEU A 132 3.67 -0.41 -14.64
N TYR A 133 3.29 0.60 -13.87
CA TYR A 133 3.94 1.91 -13.94
C TYR A 133 5.35 1.89 -13.34
N LEU A 134 5.62 1.06 -12.33
CA LEU A 134 6.98 0.79 -11.86
C LEU A 134 7.82 0.16 -12.97
N TYR A 135 7.30 -0.86 -13.65
CA TYR A 135 8.01 -1.47 -14.79
C TYR A 135 8.29 -0.43 -15.89
N LYS A 136 7.27 0.34 -16.30
CA LYS A 136 7.42 1.38 -17.32
C LYS A 136 8.43 2.46 -16.91
N LEU A 137 8.41 2.89 -15.65
CA LEU A 137 9.38 3.85 -15.10
C LEU A 137 10.79 3.27 -15.17
N SER A 138 10.99 2.02 -14.74
CA SER A 138 12.29 1.34 -14.84
C SER A 138 12.79 1.18 -16.28
N VAL A 139 11.89 0.94 -17.26
CA VAL A 139 12.26 0.88 -18.67
C VAL A 139 12.83 2.22 -19.13
N ILE A 140 12.21 3.34 -18.72
CA ILE A 140 12.66 4.69 -19.11
C ILE A 140 13.99 5.06 -18.44
N VAL A 141 14.16 4.73 -17.15
CA VAL A 141 15.33 5.15 -16.38
C VAL A 141 16.54 4.26 -16.63
N PHE A 142 16.35 2.94 -16.68
CA PHE A 142 17.44 1.96 -16.67
C PHE A 142 17.40 0.94 -17.82
N GLY A 143 16.36 0.98 -18.66
CA GLY A 143 16.17 0.03 -19.77
C GLY A 143 15.44 -1.26 -19.38
N GLU A 144 15.08 -2.04 -20.38
CA GLU A 144 14.14 -3.16 -20.22
C GLU A 144 14.66 -4.29 -19.32
N ARG A 145 15.96 -4.59 -19.37
CA ARG A 145 16.56 -5.65 -18.54
C ARG A 145 16.41 -5.35 -17.05
N VAL A 146 16.69 -4.10 -16.65
CA VAL A 146 16.53 -3.66 -15.26
C VAL A 146 15.07 -3.68 -14.87
N ALA A 147 14.17 -3.24 -15.76
CA ALA A 147 12.73 -3.26 -15.50
C ALA A 147 12.19 -4.67 -15.19
N LYS A 148 12.66 -5.71 -15.90
CA LYS A 148 12.30 -7.11 -15.61
C LYS A 148 12.72 -7.53 -14.19
N TRP A 149 13.93 -7.15 -13.77
CA TRP A 149 14.42 -7.44 -12.41
C TRP A 149 13.79 -6.56 -11.33
N THR A 150 13.44 -5.32 -11.63
CA THR A 150 12.62 -4.48 -10.74
C THR A 150 11.27 -5.14 -10.50
N LEU A 151 10.60 -5.61 -11.56
CA LEU A 151 9.31 -6.27 -11.42
C LEU A 151 9.44 -7.56 -10.61
N PHE A 152 10.47 -8.36 -10.85
CA PHE A 152 10.79 -9.51 -10.01
C PHE A 152 10.93 -9.12 -8.53
N ALA A 153 11.74 -8.09 -8.22
CA ALA A 153 11.93 -7.61 -6.85
C ALA A 153 10.62 -7.11 -6.21
N GLN A 154 9.81 -6.38 -6.96
CA GLN A 154 8.49 -5.87 -6.53
C GLN A 154 7.47 -6.99 -6.23
N LEU A 155 7.44 -8.04 -7.03
CA LEU A 155 6.50 -9.15 -6.86
C LEU A 155 6.94 -10.12 -5.76
N THR A 156 8.25 -10.25 -5.53
CA THR A 156 8.82 -11.20 -4.57
C THR A 156 9.18 -10.60 -3.22
N ASN A 157 9.30 -9.27 -3.10
CA ASN A 157 9.52 -8.62 -1.81
C ASN A 157 8.36 -8.91 -0.85
N TRP A 158 8.70 -9.39 0.36
CA TRP A 158 7.71 -9.87 1.32
C TRP A 158 6.73 -8.77 1.77
N PHE A 159 7.24 -7.55 1.98
CA PHE A 159 6.44 -6.45 2.48
C PHE A 159 5.48 -5.92 1.41
N MET A 160 5.96 -5.79 0.16
CA MET A 160 5.09 -5.43 -0.97
C MET A 160 4.05 -6.51 -1.22
N PHE A 161 4.40 -7.80 -1.07
CA PHE A 161 3.43 -8.88 -1.15
C PHE A 161 2.35 -8.75 -0.07
N PHE A 162 2.75 -8.46 1.17
CA PHE A 162 1.89 -8.40 2.35
C PHE A 162 0.98 -7.15 2.41
N CYS A 163 1.46 -5.99 1.93
CA CYS A 163 0.79 -4.71 2.12
C CYS A 163 0.05 -4.17 0.89
N ILE A 164 0.58 -4.36 -0.33
CA ILE A 164 0.09 -3.61 -1.50
C ILE A 164 -1.34 -4.00 -1.92
N THR A 165 -1.88 -5.12 -1.47
CA THR A 165 -3.26 -5.55 -1.77
C THR A 165 -4.25 -5.19 -0.67
N ARG A 166 -3.76 -4.69 0.47
CA ARG A 166 -4.58 -4.19 1.58
C ARG A 166 -5.13 -2.82 1.26
N THR A 167 -6.35 -2.54 1.72
CA THR A 167 -7.14 -1.31 1.46
C THR A 167 -6.63 -0.10 2.26
N LEU A 168 -5.32 0.11 2.23
CA LEU A 168 -4.62 1.21 2.89
C LEU A 168 -4.52 2.40 1.95
N SER A 169 -4.74 3.60 2.49
CA SER A 169 -4.51 4.84 1.74
C SER A 169 -3.05 4.98 1.28
N ASN A 170 -2.09 4.45 2.07
CA ASN A 170 -0.67 4.36 1.70
C ASN A 170 -0.43 3.59 0.41
N THR A 171 -1.17 2.52 0.19
CA THR A 171 -1.04 1.68 -0.99
C THR A 171 -1.49 2.46 -2.22
N LEU A 172 -2.63 3.16 -2.13
CA LEU A 172 -3.12 3.98 -3.23
C LEU A 172 -2.21 5.20 -3.49
N GLU A 173 -1.71 5.85 -2.42
CA GLU A 173 -0.66 6.87 -2.50
C GLU A 173 0.58 6.35 -3.26
N THR A 174 1.03 5.14 -2.96
CA THR A 174 2.17 4.51 -3.64
C THR A 174 1.90 4.33 -5.12
N VAL A 175 0.72 3.83 -5.50
CA VAL A 175 0.32 3.66 -6.91
C VAL A 175 0.27 5.01 -7.62
N LEU A 176 -0.42 6.00 -7.06
CA LEU A 176 -0.51 7.35 -7.63
C LEU A 176 0.88 8.00 -7.76
N THR A 177 1.76 7.75 -6.80
CA THR A 177 3.14 8.24 -6.84
C THR A 177 3.90 7.63 -8.01
N LEU A 178 3.81 6.33 -8.23
CA LEU A 178 4.44 5.66 -9.37
C LEU A 178 3.90 6.14 -10.72
N VAL A 179 2.58 6.29 -10.85
CA VAL A 179 1.96 6.84 -12.06
C VAL A 179 2.48 8.26 -12.31
N SER A 180 2.51 9.08 -11.26
CA SER A 180 2.96 10.46 -11.37
C SER A 180 4.43 10.60 -11.78
N LEU A 181 5.33 9.84 -11.13
CA LEU A 181 6.77 9.84 -11.43
C LEU A 181 7.05 9.41 -12.88
N TYR A 182 6.27 8.47 -13.43
CA TYR A 182 6.38 8.06 -14.84
C TYR A 182 6.09 9.19 -15.85
N TYR A 183 5.15 10.07 -15.52
CA TYR A 183 4.80 11.24 -16.32
C TYR A 183 5.70 12.46 -16.03
N TRP A 184 6.58 12.37 -15.05
CA TRP A 184 7.40 13.50 -14.61
C TRP A 184 8.64 13.69 -15.51
N PRO A 185 8.90 14.91 -16.01
CA PRO A 185 10.00 15.16 -16.95
C PRO A 185 11.40 14.97 -16.37
N CYS A 186 11.71 15.54 -15.19
CA CYS A 186 13.07 15.52 -14.62
C CYS A 186 13.66 14.12 -14.36
N LEU A 187 12.81 13.09 -14.29
CA LEU A 187 13.24 11.70 -14.08
C LEU A 187 13.61 10.99 -15.38
N ARG A 188 13.42 11.62 -16.55
CA ARG A 188 13.75 11.02 -17.83
C ARG A 188 15.20 11.34 -18.22
N PRO A 189 16.01 10.34 -18.59
CA PRO A 189 17.31 10.60 -19.20
C PRO A 189 17.15 11.41 -20.50
N SER A 190 18.05 12.36 -20.74
CA SER A 190 18.04 13.21 -21.95
C SER A 190 18.11 12.44 -23.28
N SER A 191 18.44 11.15 -23.25
CA SER A 191 18.55 10.25 -24.42
C SER A 191 17.30 9.38 -24.66
N SER A 192 16.25 9.52 -23.85
CA SER A 192 15.03 8.71 -23.98
C SER A 192 14.30 8.98 -25.29
N LYS A 193 14.13 7.95 -26.12
CA LYS A 193 13.43 8.01 -27.42
C LYS A 193 11.89 8.01 -27.30
N LEU A 194 11.33 7.93 -26.08
CA LEU A 194 9.88 7.86 -25.87
C LEU A 194 9.25 9.26 -25.93
N PRO A 195 8.10 9.45 -26.61
CA PRO A 195 7.44 10.74 -26.68
C PRO A 195 7.12 11.31 -25.29
N LEU A 196 7.30 12.62 -25.14
CA LEU A 196 6.99 13.36 -23.93
C LEU A 196 5.47 13.38 -23.76
N MET A 197 4.95 12.61 -22.80
CA MET A 197 3.57 12.72 -22.37
C MET A 197 3.41 13.97 -21.50
N SER A 198 2.21 14.56 -21.49
CA SER A 198 1.97 15.81 -20.74
C SER A 198 2.23 15.64 -19.24
N ARG A 199 3.17 16.41 -18.69
CA ARG A 199 3.46 16.45 -17.24
C ARG A 199 2.26 16.85 -16.38
N LYS A 200 1.23 17.45 -16.98
CA LYS A 200 -0.06 17.75 -16.33
C LYS A 200 -0.72 16.51 -15.74
N TRP A 201 -0.57 15.33 -16.39
CA TRP A 201 -1.05 14.07 -15.83
C TRP A 201 -0.29 13.67 -14.57
N GLY A 202 1.04 13.88 -14.54
CA GLY A 202 1.84 13.70 -13.33
C GLY A 202 1.36 14.63 -12.21
N LEU A 203 1.25 15.92 -12.49
CA LEU A 203 0.74 16.91 -11.53
C LEU A 203 -0.65 16.55 -10.98
N ALA A 204 -1.56 16.07 -11.83
CA ALA A 204 -2.89 15.65 -11.40
C ALA A 204 -2.84 14.44 -10.45
N MET A 205 -2.03 13.42 -10.76
CA MET A 205 -1.86 12.25 -9.88
C MET A 205 -1.16 12.62 -8.57
N ALA A 206 -0.18 13.53 -8.60
CA ALA A 206 0.50 14.07 -7.42
C ALA A 206 -0.47 14.83 -6.50
N ALA A 207 -1.29 15.71 -7.08
CA ALA A 207 -2.30 16.47 -6.34
C ALA A 207 -3.35 15.53 -5.74
N LEU A 208 -3.79 14.50 -6.48
CA LEU A 208 -4.72 13.49 -5.98
C LEU A 208 -4.13 12.69 -4.81
N ALA A 209 -2.85 12.32 -4.89
CA ALA A 209 -2.14 11.66 -3.80
C ALA A 209 -2.14 12.53 -2.53
N CYS A 210 -1.84 13.83 -2.67
CA CYS A 210 -1.90 14.79 -1.55
C CYS A 210 -3.31 14.96 -0.98
N GLY A 211 -4.35 14.92 -1.84
CA GLY A 211 -5.75 15.00 -1.42
C GLY A 211 -6.24 13.76 -0.66
N ILE A 212 -5.73 12.58 -0.99
CA ILE A 212 -5.96 11.34 -0.23
C ILE A 212 -5.16 11.36 1.07
N ARG A 213 -3.88 11.75 0.99
CA ARG A 213 -2.95 11.72 2.12
C ARG A 213 -2.11 13.00 2.13
N PRO A 214 -2.37 13.94 3.06
CA PRO A 214 -1.62 15.19 3.13
C PRO A 214 -0.09 15.03 3.26
N THR A 215 0.38 13.92 3.84
CA THR A 215 1.82 13.62 3.98
C THR A 215 2.53 13.44 2.64
N SER A 216 1.82 13.07 1.55
CA SER A 216 2.43 12.95 0.22
C SER A 216 3.03 14.26 -0.28
N ALA A 217 2.57 15.40 0.26
CA ALA A 217 3.11 16.72 -0.07
C ALA A 217 4.62 16.83 0.20
N ILE A 218 5.17 16.05 1.14
CA ILE A 218 6.62 16.01 1.41
C ILE A 218 7.39 15.51 0.18
N ILE A 219 6.91 14.43 -0.44
CA ILE A 219 7.51 13.85 -1.66
C ILE A 219 7.39 14.85 -2.81
N TRP A 220 6.19 15.40 -3.00
CA TRP A 220 5.90 16.27 -4.14
C TRP A 220 6.51 17.67 -4.03
N LEU A 221 6.74 18.17 -2.82
CA LEU A 221 7.51 19.39 -2.61
C LEU A 221 8.95 19.18 -3.10
N TYR A 222 9.59 18.07 -2.73
CA TYR A 222 10.95 17.77 -3.18
C TYR A 222 11.03 17.58 -4.70
N VAL A 223 10.18 16.72 -5.28
CA VAL A 223 10.17 16.47 -6.74
C VAL A 223 9.78 17.74 -7.52
N GLY A 224 8.85 18.53 -7.00
CA GLY A 224 8.43 19.80 -7.60
C GLY A 224 9.53 20.86 -7.58
N LEU A 225 10.33 20.94 -6.51
CA LEU A 225 11.48 21.84 -6.43
C LEU A 225 12.58 21.46 -7.43
N LEU A 226 12.83 20.16 -7.64
CA LEU A 226 13.76 19.68 -8.67
C LEU A 226 13.29 20.09 -10.08
N GLU A 227 12.03 19.89 -10.41
CA GLU A 227 11.47 20.29 -11.70
C GLU A 227 11.48 21.81 -11.88
N LEU A 228 11.25 22.58 -10.81
CA LEU A 228 11.32 24.05 -10.84
C LEU A 228 12.73 24.55 -11.10
N TYR A 229 13.75 23.83 -10.61
CA TYR A 229 15.15 24.13 -10.88
C TYR A 229 15.52 23.89 -12.36
N GLU A 230 15.03 22.80 -12.95
CA GLU A 230 15.30 22.43 -14.35
C GLU A 230 14.47 23.24 -15.37
N THR A 231 13.25 23.63 -15.01
CA THR A 231 12.34 24.32 -15.93
C THR A 231 12.77 25.77 -16.17
N ARG A 232 12.91 26.14 -17.45
CA ARG A 232 13.26 27.51 -17.86
C ARG A 232 12.18 28.54 -17.54
N ASP A 233 10.91 28.21 -17.78
CA ASP A 233 9.76 29.10 -17.55
C ASP A 233 9.04 28.75 -16.24
N ARG A 234 9.63 29.22 -15.13
CA ARG A 234 9.22 28.90 -13.75
C ARG A 234 7.83 29.43 -13.42
N LEU A 235 7.52 30.66 -13.85
CA LEU A 235 6.24 31.31 -13.57
C LEU A 235 5.10 30.59 -14.28
N ARG A 236 5.31 30.21 -15.55
CA ARG A 236 4.33 29.43 -16.29
C ARG A 236 4.05 28.09 -15.63
N PHE A 237 5.09 27.39 -15.19
CA PHE A 237 4.93 26.11 -14.49
C PHE A 237 4.10 26.25 -13.21
N ILE A 238 4.42 27.24 -12.37
CA ILE A 238 3.70 27.48 -11.12
C ILE A 238 2.24 27.90 -11.38
N PHE A 239 2.03 28.95 -12.17
CA PHE A 239 0.72 29.59 -12.28
C PHE A 239 -0.21 28.97 -13.32
N LEU A 240 0.30 28.34 -14.38
CA LEU A 240 -0.54 27.73 -15.43
C LEU A 240 -0.65 26.20 -15.34
N GLU A 241 0.20 25.54 -14.55
CA GLU A 241 0.17 24.09 -14.40
C GLU A 241 -0.08 23.66 -12.95
N VAL A 242 0.79 24.04 -12.00
CA VAL A 242 0.69 23.59 -10.60
C VAL A 242 -0.54 24.18 -9.92
N ALA A 243 -0.70 25.51 -9.93
CA ALA A 243 -1.77 26.18 -9.21
C ALA A 243 -3.18 25.79 -9.70
N PRO A 244 -3.48 25.74 -11.02
CA PRO A 244 -4.81 25.36 -11.49
C PRO A 244 -5.18 23.92 -11.13
N ILE A 245 -4.24 22.98 -11.23
CA ILE A 245 -4.47 21.58 -10.88
C ILE A 245 -4.62 21.42 -9.36
N GLY A 246 -3.75 22.06 -8.58
CA GLY A 246 -3.81 22.03 -7.11
C GLY A 246 -5.12 22.62 -6.58
N VAL A 247 -5.53 23.79 -7.09
CA VAL A 247 -6.80 24.44 -6.71
C VAL A 247 -7.99 23.58 -7.13
N LEU A 248 -7.96 22.97 -8.32
CA LEU A 248 -9.04 22.08 -8.76
C LEU A 248 -9.19 20.89 -7.83
N VAL A 249 -8.10 20.17 -7.52
CA VAL A 249 -8.16 18.99 -6.65
C VAL A 249 -8.57 19.39 -5.23
N LEU A 250 -7.98 20.44 -4.66
CA LEU A 250 -8.34 20.93 -3.33
C LEU A 250 -9.80 21.38 -3.25
N GLY A 251 -10.30 22.03 -4.31
CA GLY A 251 -11.70 22.44 -4.42
C GLY A 251 -12.64 21.24 -4.46
N LEU A 252 -12.33 20.24 -5.29
CA LEU A 252 -13.11 19.01 -5.38
C LEU A 252 -13.12 18.22 -4.06
N THR A 253 -11.97 18.10 -3.38
CA THR A 253 -11.92 17.44 -2.07
C THR A 253 -12.67 18.23 -1.01
N SER A 254 -12.56 19.55 -1.00
CA SER A 254 -13.29 20.40 -0.03
C SER A 254 -14.81 20.34 -0.24
N ILE A 255 -15.27 20.25 -1.49
CA ILE A 255 -16.69 20.04 -1.80
C ILE A 255 -17.14 18.66 -1.31
N LEU A 256 -16.37 17.61 -1.59
CA LEU A 256 -16.68 16.27 -1.11
C LEU A 256 -16.75 16.24 0.43
N ASP A 257 -15.74 16.78 1.10
CA ASP A 257 -15.68 16.82 2.55
C ASP A 257 -16.84 17.64 3.13
N ARG A 258 -17.24 18.74 2.47
CA ARG A 258 -18.45 19.51 2.84
C ARG A 258 -19.72 18.69 2.76
N LEU A 259 -19.89 17.88 1.69
CA LEU A 259 -21.06 17.01 1.52
C LEU A 259 -21.12 15.93 2.60
N MET A 260 -19.96 15.37 2.98
CA MET A 260 -19.90 14.26 3.94
C MET A 260 -19.95 14.73 5.40
N TYR A 261 -19.23 15.81 5.75
CA TYR A 261 -19.18 16.35 7.11
C TYR A 261 -20.33 17.31 7.44
N GLY A 262 -21.07 17.79 6.43
CA GLY A 262 -22.14 18.77 6.66
C GLY A 262 -21.66 20.14 7.13
N SER A 263 -20.35 20.42 7.07
CA SER A 263 -19.67 21.70 7.41
C SER A 263 -18.50 21.94 6.45
N TRP A 264 -18.14 23.21 6.19
CA TRP A 264 -16.97 23.50 5.35
C TRP A 264 -15.70 23.22 6.15
N ILE A 265 -15.00 22.15 5.77
CA ILE A 265 -13.77 21.72 6.43
C ILE A 265 -12.68 21.58 5.37
N ILE A 266 -11.50 22.12 5.65
CA ILE A 266 -10.31 21.89 4.85
C ILE A 266 -9.47 20.84 5.59
N VAL A 267 -9.69 19.58 5.23
CA VAL A 267 -9.08 18.42 5.89
C VAL A 267 -7.54 18.54 5.99
N PRO A 268 -6.78 18.93 4.95
CA PRO A 268 -5.33 19.07 5.06
C PRO A 268 -4.88 20.07 6.13
N LEU A 269 -5.64 21.15 6.36
CA LEU A 269 -5.33 22.15 7.38
C LEU A 269 -5.62 21.60 8.78
N ASN A 270 -6.73 20.90 8.97
CA ASN A 270 -7.05 20.23 10.23
C ASN A 270 -6.04 19.13 10.55
N PHE A 271 -5.63 18.36 9.55
CA PHE A 271 -4.58 17.35 9.66
C PHE A 271 -3.25 17.98 10.12
N LEU A 272 -2.83 19.10 9.50
CA LEU A 272 -1.63 19.84 9.90
C LEU A 272 -1.74 20.35 11.33
N LYS A 273 -2.89 20.95 11.68
CA LYS A 273 -3.16 21.47 13.01
C LYS A 273 -3.06 20.37 14.07
N PHE A 274 -3.67 19.21 13.82
CA PHE A 274 -3.68 18.11 14.77
C PHE A 274 -2.32 17.42 14.91
N ASN A 275 -1.65 17.11 13.79
CA ASN A 275 -0.42 16.28 13.83
C ASN A 275 0.86 17.07 14.10
N PHE A 276 0.93 18.35 13.71
CA PHE A 276 2.17 19.13 13.81
C PHE A 276 2.06 20.33 14.76
N LEU A 277 0.92 21.02 14.74
CA LEU A 277 0.75 22.24 15.56
C LEU A 277 0.14 21.95 16.94
N SER A 278 -0.32 20.72 17.16
CA SER A 278 -0.85 20.25 18.43
C SER A 278 -0.11 18.99 18.84
N SER A 279 -0.10 18.71 20.14
CA SER A 279 0.50 17.49 20.67
C SER A 279 -0.33 16.21 20.47
N GLY A 280 -1.35 16.25 19.62
CA GLY A 280 -2.21 15.10 19.35
C GLY A 280 -1.46 13.93 18.71
N GLY A 281 -0.43 14.22 17.90
CA GLY A 281 0.43 13.20 17.29
C GLY A 281 1.28 12.42 18.31
N ASP A 282 1.71 13.08 19.40
CA ASP A 282 2.55 12.46 20.45
C ASP A 282 1.83 11.34 21.20
N TYR A 283 0.50 11.36 21.21
CA TYR A 283 -0.35 10.36 21.87
C TYR A 283 -0.07 8.94 21.36
N TYR A 284 0.27 8.81 20.08
CA TYR A 284 0.51 7.52 19.41
C TYR A 284 1.96 7.06 19.47
N GLY A 285 2.79 7.74 20.27
CA GLY A 285 4.20 7.44 20.46
C GLY A 285 5.11 8.10 19.45
N THR A 286 6.38 8.23 19.82
CA THR A 286 7.41 8.86 18.99
C THR A 286 8.61 7.93 18.82
N HIS A 287 9.14 7.86 17.60
CA HIS A 287 10.40 7.18 17.33
C HIS A 287 11.56 8.16 17.17
N LYS A 288 12.80 7.66 17.33
CA LYS A 288 14.01 8.44 17.07
C LYS A 288 14.08 8.83 15.59
N TRP A 289 14.70 9.97 15.27
CA TRP A 289 14.77 10.54 13.92
C TRP A 289 15.28 9.55 12.84
N HIS A 290 16.20 8.65 13.22
CA HIS A 290 16.79 7.66 12.31
C HIS A 290 15.92 6.42 12.10
N TRP A 291 14.79 6.26 12.79
CA TRP A 291 14.00 5.02 12.81
C TRP A 291 13.60 4.55 11.41
N TYR A 292 13.19 5.47 10.54
CA TYR A 292 12.84 5.13 9.16
C TYR A 292 14.01 4.50 8.40
N PHE A 293 15.24 4.99 8.60
CA PHE A 293 16.43 4.47 7.93
C PHE A 293 16.99 3.22 8.59
N SER A 294 17.02 3.18 9.93
CA SER A 294 17.63 2.07 10.67
C SER A 294 16.72 0.84 10.75
N GLN A 295 15.40 1.04 10.89
CA GLN A 295 14.44 -0.03 11.16
C GLN A 295 13.39 -0.14 10.04
N GLY A 296 12.66 0.95 9.75
CA GLY A 296 11.54 0.93 8.80
C GLY A 296 11.94 0.39 7.41
N PHE A 297 12.84 1.10 6.71
CA PHE A 297 13.31 0.70 5.39
C PHE A 297 14.07 -0.63 5.40
N THR A 298 14.88 -0.87 6.44
CA THR A 298 15.62 -2.13 6.62
C THR A 298 14.68 -3.34 6.65
N VAL A 299 13.58 -3.26 7.41
CA VAL A 299 12.59 -4.32 7.53
C VAL A 299 11.77 -4.48 6.24
N MET A 300 11.36 -3.37 5.61
CA MET A 300 10.60 -3.40 4.35
C MET A 300 11.40 -4.00 3.19
N LEU A 301 12.70 -3.66 3.07
CA LEU A 301 13.58 -4.20 2.04
C LEU A 301 14.06 -5.61 2.37
N PHE A 302 14.29 -5.91 3.65
CA PHE A 302 14.75 -7.21 4.13
C PHE A 302 15.98 -7.69 3.34
N THR A 303 15.93 -8.87 2.71
CA THR A 303 17.07 -9.41 1.94
C THR A 303 17.32 -8.70 0.61
N PHE A 304 16.45 -7.78 0.18
CA PHE A 304 16.73 -6.86 -0.94
C PHE A 304 17.59 -5.65 -0.53
N LEU A 305 17.80 -5.42 0.77
CA LEU A 305 18.59 -4.29 1.26
C LEU A 305 20.00 -4.20 0.66
N PRO A 306 20.84 -5.25 0.66
CA PRO A 306 22.20 -5.15 0.08
C PRO A 306 22.18 -4.83 -1.42
N PHE A 307 21.20 -5.36 -2.16
CA PHE A 307 21.03 -5.08 -3.60
C PHE A 307 20.58 -3.64 -3.86
N SER A 308 19.71 -3.12 -2.99
CA SER A 308 19.25 -1.73 -3.03
C SER A 308 20.40 -0.76 -2.74
N ILE A 309 21.18 -1.01 -1.69
CA ILE A 309 22.35 -0.19 -1.34
C ILE A 309 23.36 -0.18 -2.49
N ALA A 310 23.66 -1.34 -3.07
CA ALA A 310 24.59 -1.45 -4.20
C ALA A 310 24.12 -0.64 -5.43
N GLY A 311 22.80 -0.55 -5.67
CA GLY A 311 22.25 0.28 -6.74
C GLY A 311 22.18 1.77 -6.40
N ILE A 312 21.89 2.14 -5.15
CA ILE A 312 21.83 3.53 -4.65
C ILE A 312 23.23 4.17 -4.67
N MET A 313 24.31 3.42 -4.42
CA MET A 313 25.67 3.95 -4.55
C MET A 313 25.97 4.50 -5.96
N GLN A 314 25.10 4.23 -6.93
CA GLN A 314 25.20 4.72 -8.29
C GLN A 314 24.21 5.87 -8.61
N PHE A 315 23.18 6.13 -7.78
CA PHE A 315 22.10 7.12 -8.02
C PHE A 315 21.40 7.60 -6.72
N VAL A 316 20.96 8.87 -6.67
CA VAL A 316 20.34 9.49 -5.47
C VAL A 316 18.81 9.61 -5.64
N LEU A 317 18.01 8.74 -4.99
CA LEU A 317 16.61 9.03 -4.55
C LEU A 317 16.01 7.83 -3.76
N PRO A 318 15.61 7.97 -2.48
CA PRO A 318 14.98 6.86 -1.75
C PRO A 318 13.45 7.00 -1.63
N VAL A 319 12.70 6.17 -2.35
CA VAL A 319 11.31 5.76 -2.04
C VAL A 319 11.26 4.23 -2.20
N LEU A 320 10.48 3.48 -1.41
CA LEU A 320 10.59 2.00 -1.37
C LEU A 320 10.48 1.31 -2.75
N PRO A 321 9.51 1.60 -3.64
CA PRO A 321 9.53 1.07 -5.00
C PRO A 321 10.76 1.49 -5.81
N ILE A 322 11.30 2.70 -5.59
CA ILE A 322 12.54 3.17 -6.21
C ILE A 322 13.75 2.40 -5.66
N ALA A 323 13.77 2.07 -4.37
CA ALA A 323 14.78 1.18 -3.79
C ALA A 323 14.76 -0.22 -4.42
N LEU A 324 13.57 -0.73 -4.76
CA LEU A 324 13.43 -1.97 -5.52
C LEU A 324 13.85 -1.81 -7.00
N MET A 325 13.76 -0.62 -7.59
CA MET A 325 14.41 -0.34 -8.89
C MET A 325 15.92 -0.52 -8.79
N PHE A 326 16.56 -0.01 -7.72
CA PHE A 326 17.99 -0.19 -7.47
C PHE A 326 18.38 -1.64 -7.21
N SER A 327 17.54 -2.40 -6.49
CA SER A 327 17.71 -3.85 -6.40
C SER A 327 17.66 -4.52 -7.78
N GLY A 328 16.69 -4.12 -8.61
CA GLY A 328 16.57 -4.60 -9.99
C GLY A 328 17.80 -4.28 -10.83
N TYR A 329 18.37 -3.09 -10.66
CA TYR A 329 19.59 -2.68 -11.34
C TYR A 329 20.79 -3.55 -10.95
N SER A 330 21.01 -3.76 -9.64
CA SER A 330 22.06 -4.63 -9.13
C SER A 330 21.92 -6.08 -9.61
N LEU A 331 20.70 -6.62 -9.61
CA LEU A 331 20.40 -7.95 -10.15
C LEU A 331 20.67 -8.05 -11.66
N ALA A 332 20.32 -7.01 -12.42
CA ALA A 332 20.63 -6.94 -13.85
C ALA A 332 22.15 -6.95 -14.11
N ARG A 333 22.95 -6.28 -13.28
CA ARG A 333 24.42 -6.29 -13.37
C ARG A 333 25.00 -7.69 -13.11
N ILE A 334 24.50 -8.39 -12.09
CA ILE A 334 24.93 -9.77 -11.77
C ILE A 334 24.62 -10.72 -12.93
N SER A 335 23.46 -10.55 -13.59
CA SER A 335 23.08 -11.37 -14.75
C SER A 335 24.05 -11.27 -15.94
N ILE A 336 24.90 -10.25 -15.98
CA ILE A 336 25.87 -9.99 -17.06
C ILE A 336 27.27 -10.52 -16.72
N SER A 337 27.57 -10.72 -15.43
CA SER A 337 28.96 -10.69 -14.94
C SER A 337 29.84 -11.91 -15.25
N ASP A 338 29.34 -12.95 -15.94
CA ASP A 338 30.13 -14.15 -16.26
C ASP A 338 30.24 -14.43 -17.78
N SER A 339 30.35 -13.41 -18.64
CA SER A 339 30.87 -13.60 -20.01
C SER A 339 32.35 -13.19 -20.07
N PRO A 340 33.30 -14.09 -19.80
CA PRO A 340 34.70 -13.78 -19.99
C PRO A 340 35.04 -13.88 -21.48
N ASN A 341 35.59 -12.78 -22.00
CA ASN A 341 36.14 -12.56 -23.35
C ASN A 341 35.18 -12.14 -24.48
N GLY A 342 35.33 -10.87 -24.85
CA GLY A 342 34.98 -10.37 -26.17
C GLY A 342 35.78 -11.06 -27.29
N LYS A 343 35.18 -11.06 -28.48
CA LYS A 343 35.67 -11.58 -29.76
C LYS A 343 35.75 -13.11 -29.87
N ARG A 344 34.70 -13.73 -30.42
CA ARG A 344 34.80 -14.63 -31.58
C ARG A 344 33.41 -14.94 -32.20
N LYS A 345 33.41 -14.96 -33.52
CA LYS A 345 32.30 -15.24 -34.45
C LYS A 345 31.65 -16.60 -34.20
N GLY A 346 30.34 -16.65 -34.49
CA GLY A 346 29.73 -17.75 -35.24
C GLY A 346 29.30 -18.98 -34.44
N SER A 347 28.12 -19.48 -34.82
CA SER A 347 27.50 -20.75 -34.46
C SER A 347 26.51 -20.73 -33.30
N SER A 348 25.30 -21.09 -33.71
CA SER A 348 24.03 -21.31 -33.05
C SER A 348 24.07 -22.29 -31.87
N ASN A 349 23.07 -22.10 -30.97
CA ASN A 349 22.70 -22.85 -29.77
C ASN A 349 23.32 -22.39 -28.44
N ILE A 350 22.99 -21.16 -28.04
CA ILE A 350 23.16 -20.70 -26.65
C ILE A 350 21.89 -21.04 -25.87
N SER A 351 21.86 -22.21 -25.22
CA SER A 351 20.96 -22.38 -24.07
C SER A 351 21.41 -21.39 -23.00
N SER A 352 20.64 -20.33 -22.75
CA SER A 352 21.01 -19.27 -21.81
C SER A 352 20.99 -19.77 -20.36
N LYS A 353 22.01 -20.51 -19.93
CA LYS A 353 22.17 -20.87 -18.52
C LYS A 353 22.60 -19.61 -17.79
N TRP A 354 21.79 -19.18 -16.82
CA TRP A 354 22.10 -18.03 -15.98
C TRP A 354 23.37 -18.28 -15.17
N PRO A 355 24.17 -17.23 -14.89
CA PRO A 355 25.38 -17.40 -14.10
C PRO A 355 25.06 -17.98 -12.71
N PRO A 356 25.92 -18.83 -12.12
CA PRO A 356 25.65 -19.50 -10.84
C PRO A 356 25.41 -18.50 -9.71
N LYS A 357 26.11 -17.35 -9.73
CA LYS A 357 25.88 -16.23 -8.78
C LYS A 357 24.45 -15.68 -8.87
N MET A 358 23.88 -15.63 -10.07
CA MET A 358 22.53 -15.15 -10.28
C MET A 358 21.49 -16.16 -9.78
N LEU A 359 21.69 -17.45 -10.09
CA LEU A 359 20.84 -18.52 -9.57
C LEU A 359 20.84 -18.55 -8.04
N LEU A 360 22.02 -18.37 -7.42
CA LEU A 360 22.13 -18.27 -5.97
C LEU A 360 21.40 -17.04 -5.41
N ALA A 361 21.53 -15.87 -6.05
CA ALA A 361 20.83 -14.66 -5.62
C ALA A 361 19.30 -14.81 -5.71
N ILE A 362 18.79 -15.36 -6.80
CA ILE A 362 17.35 -15.63 -6.97
C ILE A 362 16.87 -16.63 -5.94
N PHE A 363 17.57 -17.75 -5.78
CA PHE A 363 17.23 -18.75 -4.78
C PHE A 363 17.17 -18.11 -3.40
N PHE A 364 18.22 -17.41 -2.97
CA PHE A 364 18.27 -16.72 -1.69
C PHE A 364 17.13 -15.71 -1.48
N LEU A 365 16.83 -14.87 -2.47
CA LEU A 365 15.74 -13.89 -2.39
C LEU A 365 14.37 -14.57 -2.26
N LEU A 366 14.14 -15.63 -3.04
CA LEU A 366 12.89 -16.39 -2.98
C LEU A 366 12.75 -17.16 -1.67
N THR A 367 13.79 -17.84 -1.18
CA THR A 367 13.72 -18.64 0.05
C THR A 367 13.51 -17.79 1.29
N THR A 368 13.97 -16.53 1.27
CA THR A 368 13.84 -15.63 2.41
C THR A 368 12.55 -14.83 2.37
N ASN A 369 12.14 -14.31 1.20
CA ASN A 369 10.96 -13.46 1.12
C ASN A 369 9.65 -14.25 1.01
N ILE A 370 9.59 -15.36 0.26
CA ILE A 370 8.31 -16.07 0.04
C ILE A 370 7.77 -16.65 1.35
N PRO A 371 8.55 -17.38 2.18
CA PRO A 371 8.05 -17.89 3.45
C PRO A 371 7.59 -16.77 4.39
N MET A 372 8.35 -15.66 4.45
CA MET A 372 7.99 -14.50 5.27
C MET A 372 6.68 -13.86 4.78
N ALA A 373 6.54 -13.67 3.46
CA ALA A 373 5.34 -13.12 2.84
C ALA A 373 4.11 -13.98 3.13
N LEU A 374 4.23 -15.30 2.95
CA LEU A 374 3.15 -16.25 3.18
C LEU A 374 2.80 -16.33 4.67
N TYR A 375 3.80 -16.39 5.55
CA TYR A 375 3.57 -16.43 7.00
C TYR A 375 2.81 -15.20 7.49
N MET A 376 3.28 -14.00 7.12
CA MET A 376 2.65 -12.74 7.50
C MET A 376 1.26 -12.60 6.88
N SER A 377 1.03 -13.10 5.67
CA SER A 377 -0.26 -12.99 4.98
C SER A 377 -1.30 -14.03 5.41
N LEU A 378 -0.89 -15.21 5.88
CA LEU A 378 -1.79 -16.34 6.14
C LEU A 378 -1.96 -16.70 7.61
N TYR A 379 -0.98 -16.40 8.47
CA TYR A 379 -0.93 -16.90 9.85
C TYR A 379 -0.81 -15.81 10.90
N HIS A 380 0.13 -14.88 10.76
CA HIS A 380 0.38 -13.88 11.80
C HIS A 380 -0.79 -12.90 11.95
N GLN A 381 -1.28 -12.71 13.17
CA GLN A 381 -2.46 -11.89 13.49
C GLN A 381 -3.74 -12.29 12.74
N ARG A 382 -3.92 -13.59 12.48
CA ARG A 382 -5.10 -14.11 11.75
C ARG A 382 -6.38 -14.09 12.59
N GLY A 383 -6.26 -14.29 13.91
CA GLY A 383 -7.40 -14.57 14.79
C GLY A 383 -8.45 -13.47 14.82
N THR A 384 -8.08 -12.21 14.60
CA THR A 384 -9.01 -11.07 14.57
C THR A 384 -9.85 -11.01 13.29
N GLU A 385 -9.34 -11.52 12.17
CA GLU A 385 -10.11 -11.70 10.94
C GLU A 385 -11.00 -12.95 11.06
N ASP A 386 -10.44 -14.07 11.54
CA ASP A 386 -11.17 -15.33 11.68
C ASP A 386 -12.35 -15.25 12.66
N VAL A 387 -12.18 -14.53 13.77
CA VAL A 387 -13.28 -14.32 14.73
C VAL A 387 -14.43 -13.54 14.11
N MET A 388 -14.14 -12.49 13.34
CA MET A 388 -15.16 -11.69 12.68
C MET A 388 -15.83 -12.46 11.54
N ASN A 389 -15.07 -13.29 10.81
CA ASN A 389 -15.61 -14.20 9.81
C ASN A 389 -16.57 -15.22 10.43
N TYR A 390 -16.26 -15.72 11.62
CA TYR A 390 -17.14 -16.62 12.38
C TYR A 390 -18.39 -15.88 12.87
N LEU A 391 -18.22 -14.75 13.55
CA LEU A 391 -19.34 -13.96 14.07
C LEU A 391 -20.28 -13.49 12.96
N SER A 392 -19.76 -13.15 11.78
CA SER A 392 -20.58 -12.79 10.61
C SER A 392 -21.49 -13.94 10.17
N LYS A 393 -20.98 -15.19 10.18
CA LYS A 393 -21.77 -16.38 9.85
C LYS A 393 -22.81 -16.69 10.92
N GLU A 394 -22.45 -16.61 12.20
CA GLU A 394 -23.41 -16.85 13.28
C GLU A 394 -24.48 -15.74 13.35
N ALA A 395 -24.12 -14.49 13.07
CA ALA A 395 -25.07 -13.37 12.95
C ALA A 395 -26.02 -13.54 11.75
N LEU A 396 -25.54 -14.08 10.63
CA LEU A 396 -26.40 -14.47 9.49
C LEU A 396 -27.43 -15.53 9.90
N ASN A 397 -27.04 -16.46 10.77
CA ASN A 397 -27.90 -17.51 11.32
C ASN A 397 -28.72 -17.05 12.53
N GLN A 398 -28.76 -15.75 12.83
CA GLN A 398 -29.51 -15.15 13.95
C GLN A 398 -29.14 -15.68 15.35
N LYS A 399 -27.91 -16.17 15.52
CA LYS A 399 -27.41 -16.65 16.82
C LYS A 399 -26.66 -15.59 17.62
N VAL A 400 -26.34 -14.46 16.99
CA VAL A 400 -25.60 -13.35 17.62
C VAL A 400 -26.53 -12.15 17.67
N GLU A 401 -26.87 -11.71 18.88
CA GLU A 401 -27.75 -10.56 19.10
C GLU A 401 -26.96 -9.29 19.40
N SER A 402 -25.84 -9.41 20.12
CA SER A 402 -24.97 -8.30 20.50
C SER A 402 -23.55 -8.76 20.84
N ILE A 403 -22.55 -7.93 20.56
CA ILE A 403 -21.13 -8.29 20.73
C ILE A 403 -20.40 -7.23 21.54
N LEU A 404 -19.68 -7.66 22.58
CA LEU A 404 -18.76 -6.84 23.36
C LEU A 404 -17.31 -7.28 23.11
N PHE A 405 -16.47 -6.35 22.68
CA PHE A 405 -15.05 -6.55 22.47
C PHE A 405 -14.28 -6.00 23.68
N LEU A 406 -13.76 -6.90 24.54
CA LEU A 406 -12.87 -6.53 25.66
C LEU A 406 -11.43 -6.80 25.23
N MET A 407 -10.97 -5.96 24.32
CA MET A 407 -9.66 -6.01 23.70
C MET A 407 -9.28 -4.59 23.26
N PRO A 408 -8.00 -4.33 22.91
CA PRO A 408 -7.57 -3.01 22.49
C PRO A 408 -8.47 -2.43 21.39
N CYS A 409 -8.71 -1.11 21.45
CA CYS A 409 -9.55 -0.46 20.46
C CYS A 409 -9.06 -0.77 19.03
N HIS A 410 -10.01 -0.89 18.10
CA HIS A 410 -9.71 -1.16 16.70
C HIS A 410 -8.83 -2.43 16.48
N ALA A 411 -8.88 -3.43 17.36
CA ALA A 411 -8.13 -4.68 17.19
C ALA A 411 -8.75 -5.63 16.14
N THR A 412 -10.04 -5.46 15.82
CA THR A 412 -10.75 -6.28 14.82
C THR A 412 -11.34 -5.42 13.71
N PRO A 413 -11.63 -6.02 12.55
CA PRO A 413 -12.65 -5.49 11.65
C PRO A 413 -14.00 -5.35 12.37
N TYR A 414 -14.93 -4.61 11.78
CA TYR A 414 -16.19 -4.25 12.44
C TYR A 414 -17.42 -4.50 11.55
N TYR A 415 -18.32 -3.53 11.36
CA TYR A 415 -19.54 -3.71 10.56
C TYR A 415 -19.25 -3.99 9.10
N SER A 416 -18.16 -3.47 8.53
CA SER A 416 -17.76 -3.78 7.15
C SER A 416 -17.52 -5.28 6.90
N THR A 417 -17.17 -6.04 7.95
CA THR A 417 -16.94 -7.49 7.89
C THR A 417 -18.14 -8.26 8.40
N LEU A 418 -18.77 -7.82 9.50
CA LEU A 418 -19.94 -8.48 10.05
C LEU A 418 -21.12 -8.42 9.08
N HIS A 419 -21.33 -7.24 8.48
CA HIS A 419 -22.40 -6.88 7.56
C HIS A 419 -23.82 -7.22 8.10
N ARG A 420 -24.02 -6.93 9.39
CA ARG A 420 -25.30 -7.05 10.10
C ARG A 420 -25.47 -5.90 11.08
N ASN A 421 -26.66 -5.30 11.11
CA ASN A 421 -26.96 -4.20 12.01
C ASN A 421 -27.41 -4.70 13.38
N ILE A 422 -26.46 -5.25 14.14
CA ILE A 422 -26.64 -5.65 15.54
C ILE A 422 -25.83 -4.73 16.47
N PRO A 423 -26.23 -4.53 17.73
CA PRO A 423 -25.44 -3.79 18.70
C PRO A 423 -24.04 -4.41 18.89
N MET A 424 -23.01 -3.62 18.61
CA MET A 424 -21.62 -3.96 18.92
C MET A 424 -20.98 -2.84 19.72
N ARG A 425 -20.10 -3.19 20.65
CA ARG A 425 -19.29 -2.23 21.42
C ARG A 425 -17.86 -2.72 21.56
N PHE A 426 -16.91 -1.83 21.35
CA PHE A 426 -15.49 -2.01 21.68
C PHE A 426 -15.05 -0.89 22.62
N LEU A 427 -13.87 -1.03 23.22
CA LEU A 427 -13.31 -0.05 24.15
C LEU A 427 -12.89 1.23 23.42
N ASP A 428 -13.36 2.39 23.86
CA ASP A 428 -13.03 3.68 23.25
C ASP A 428 -11.56 4.06 23.47
N CYS A 429 -10.95 4.62 22.44
CA CYS A 429 -9.59 5.17 22.49
C CYS A 429 -9.54 6.57 21.89
N THR A 430 -10.64 7.31 22.05
CA THR A 430 -10.66 8.73 21.73
C THR A 430 -9.68 9.46 22.64
N PRO A 431 -8.67 10.17 22.09
CA PRO A 431 -7.67 10.83 22.90
C PRO A 431 -8.31 11.98 23.70
N SER A 432 -8.00 12.03 24.99
CA SER A 432 -8.38 13.13 25.88
C SER A 432 -7.71 14.45 25.46
N ASP A 433 -8.40 15.57 25.67
CA ASP A 433 -7.81 16.90 25.48
C ASP A 433 -6.72 17.19 26.55
N THR A 434 -6.76 16.50 27.68
CA THR A 434 -5.75 16.60 28.74
C THR A 434 -4.75 15.45 28.62
N LYS A 435 -3.47 15.81 28.44
CA LYS A 435 -2.37 14.82 28.36
C LYS A 435 -2.28 13.98 29.63
N GLY A 436 -2.06 12.69 29.46
CA GLY A 436 -1.77 11.75 30.55
C GLY A 436 -2.99 11.09 31.19
N ILE A 437 -4.21 11.43 30.77
CA ILE A 437 -5.42 10.69 31.17
C ILE A 437 -5.55 9.47 30.24
N PRO A 438 -5.51 8.22 30.78
CA PRO A 438 -5.68 7.02 29.97
C PRO A 438 -7.11 6.93 29.43
N ASP A 439 -7.23 6.48 28.17
CA ASP A 439 -8.54 6.22 27.55
C ASP A 439 -9.21 4.94 28.10
N GLU A 440 -10.43 4.64 27.65
CA GLU A 440 -11.20 3.46 28.11
C GLU A 440 -10.43 2.16 27.83
N SER A 441 -9.82 2.06 26.64
CA SER A 441 -8.98 0.93 26.27
C SER A 441 -7.75 0.81 27.17
N ASP A 442 -7.04 1.90 27.46
CA ASP A 442 -5.85 1.89 28.31
C ASP A 442 -6.20 1.52 29.76
N ARG A 443 -7.29 2.07 30.30
CA ARG A 443 -7.80 1.73 31.65
C ARG A 443 -8.09 0.24 31.79
N PHE A 444 -8.75 -0.35 30.79
CA PHE A 444 -8.99 -1.78 30.77
C PHE A 444 -7.69 -2.59 30.74
N MET A 445 -6.70 -2.17 29.94
CA MET A 445 -5.42 -2.90 29.88
C MET A 445 -4.61 -2.80 31.18
N MET A 446 -4.80 -1.73 31.97
CA MET A 446 -4.14 -1.55 33.25
C MET A 446 -4.77 -2.41 34.38
N ASP A 447 -6.10 -2.48 34.43
CA ASP A 447 -6.84 -3.30 35.41
C ASP A 447 -8.09 -3.92 34.78
N PRO A 448 -7.95 -5.06 34.07
CA PRO A 448 -9.07 -5.69 33.38
C PRO A 448 -10.22 -6.05 34.33
N VAL A 449 -9.91 -6.62 35.50
CA VAL A 449 -10.90 -7.13 36.45
C VAL A 449 -11.66 -5.98 37.11
N GLY A 450 -10.96 -4.94 37.57
CA GLY A 450 -11.59 -3.76 38.15
C GLY A 450 -12.46 -3.03 37.12
N PHE A 451 -11.96 -2.88 35.89
CA PHE A 451 -12.70 -2.27 34.79
C PHE A 451 -13.99 -3.04 34.47
N THR A 452 -13.92 -4.36 34.26
CA THR A 452 -15.12 -5.14 33.91
C THR A 452 -16.11 -5.22 35.05
N SER A 453 -15.65 -5.26 36.30
CA SER A 453 -16.51 -5.25 37.48
C SER A 453 -17.26 -3.91 37.65
N GLU A 454 -16.59 -2.79 37.34
CA GLU A 454 -17.24 -1.48 37.30
C GLU A 454 -18.24 -1.40 36.15
N TYR A 455 -17.84 -1.84 34.96
CA TYR A 455 -18.66 -1.86 33.76
C TYR A 455 -19.93 -2.70 33.94
N ALA A 456 -19.82 -3.87 34.57
CA ALA A 456 -20.92 -4.80 34.79
C ALA A 456 -22.07 -4.25 35.62
N LYS A 457 -21.83 -3.22 36.44
CA LYS A 457 -22.88 -2.62 37.29
C LYS A 457 -24.03 -2.04 36.47
N ASN A 458 -23.74 -1.52 35.28
CA ASN A 458 -24.71 -0.83 34.42
C ASN A 458 -24.66 -1.31 32.96
N TRP A 459 -24.03 -2.45 32.68
CA TRP A 459 -23.93 -2.93 31.30
C TRP A 459 -25.25 -3.48 30.77
N SER A 460 -25.50 -3.29 29.47
CA SER A 460 -26.44 -4.13 28.74
C SER A 460 -25.77 -5.48 28.48
N LEU A 461 -26.34 -6.57 29.00
CA LEU A 461 -25.75 -7.90 28.92
C LEU A 461 -25.52 -8.31 27.45
N PRO A 462 -24.27 -8.52 27.01
CA PRO A 462 -24.00 -8.89 25.63
C PRO A 462 -24.26 -10.38 25.39
N SER A 463 -24.69 -10.75 24.18
CA SER A 463 -24.82 -12.17 23.82
C SER A 463 -23.46 -12.85 23.64
N HIS A 464 -22.47 -12.10 23.15
CA HIS A 464 -21.12 -12.59 22.84
C HIS A 464 -20.07 -11.63 23.39
N ILE A 465 -19.00 -12.19 23.94
CA ILE A 465 -17.83 -11.44 24.39
C ILE A 465 -16.59 -11.95 23.64
N VAL A 466 -15.78 -11.04 23.12
CA VAL A 466 -14.54 -11.35 22.39
C VAL A 466 -13.33 -10.78 23.13
N LEU A 467 -12.33 -11.62 23.34
CA LEU A 467 -11.14 -11.34 24.16
C LEU A 467 -9.87 -11.84 23.47
N TYR A 468 -8.73 -11.30 23.83
CA TYR A 468 -7.46 -12.01 23.65
C TYR A 468 -7.21 -12.96 24.84
N GLU A 469 -6.39 -13.98 24.63
CA GLU A 469 -6.06 -14.98 25.66
C GLU A 469 -5.47 -14.40 26.97
N PRO A 470 -4.54 -13.42 26.97
CA PRO A 470 -4.01 -12.87 28.21
C PRO A 470 -5.10 -12.27 29.11
N GLU A 471 -6.03 -11.52 28.52
CA GLU A 471 -7.15 -10.90 29.22
C GLU A 471 -8.20 -11.94 29.63
N GLU A 472 -8.44 -12.98 28.82
CA GLU A 472 -9.30 -14.11 29.19
C GLU A 472 -8.83 -14.80 30.47
N LYS A 473 -7.51 -15.00 30.63
CA LYS A 473 -6.96 -15.63 31.85
C LYS A 473 -7.27 -14.82 33.11
N LEU A 474 -7.33 -13.50 33.01
CA LEU A 474 -7.64 -12.61 34.13
C LEU A 474 -9.15 -12.51 34.40
N LEU A 475 -9.96 -12.60 33.35
CA LEU A 475 -11.42 -12.41 33.41
C LEU A 475 -12.22 -13.70 33.53
N ARG A 476 -11.57 -14.86 33.54
CA ARG A 476 -12.24 -16.17 33.48
C ARG A 476 -13.29 -16.36 34.57
N ASP A 477 -12.95 -16.05 35.82
CA ASP A 477 -13.87 -16.19 36.95
C ASP A 477 -15.04 -15.19 36.84
N PHE A 478 -14.75 -13.97 36.39
CA PHE A 478 -15.78 -12.96 36.12
C PHE A 478 -16.76 -13.43 35.03
N LEU A 479 -16.27 -14.02 33.94
CA LEU A 479 -17.10 -14.52 32.84
C LEU A 479 -18.01 -15.67 33.30
N VAL A 480 -17.45 -16.63 34.05
CA VAL A 480 -18.24 -17.75 34.60
C VAL A 480 -19.30 -17.25 35.58
N LEU A 481 -18.97 -16.29 36.45
CA LEU A 481 -19.91 -15.69 37.40
C LEU A 481 -21.10 -15.01 36.70
N HIS A 482 -20.89 -14.47 35.50
CA HIS A 482 -21.93 -13.82 34.69
C HIS A 482 -22.51 -14.74 33.61
N SER A 483 -22.46 -16.06 33.80
CA SER A 483 -23.07 -17.04 32.91
C SER A 483 -22.52 -17.04 31.47
N PHE A 484 -21.23 -16.75 31.29
CA PHE A 484 -20.57 -16.89 29.99
C PHE A 484 -19.76 -18.18 29.91
N ARG A 485 -19.89 -18.90 28.79
CA ARG A 485 -19.04 -20.07 28.48
C ARG A 485 -18.19 -19.81 27.24
N GLN A 486 -16.99 -20.39 27.20
CA GLN A 486 -16.15 -20.34 26.02
C GLN A 486 -16.81 -21.15 24.89
N GLU A 487 -17.10 -20.50 23.77
CA GLU A 487 -17.67 -21.15 22.58
C GLU A 487 -16.57 -21.56 21.60
N LYS A 488 -15.62 -20.65 21.35
CA LYS A 488 -14.59 -20.88 20.32
C LYS A 488 -13.29 -20.15 20.59
N ARG A 489 -12.19 -20.70 20.09
CA ARG A 489 -10.84 -20.11 20.17
C ARG A 489 -10.19 -20.14 18.79
N PHE A 490 -9.58 -19.03 18.41
CA PHE A 490 -8.90 -18.85 17.14
C PHE A 490 -7.43 -18.55 17.36
N PHE A 491 -6.56 -19.19 16.59
CA PHE A 491 -5.15 -18.86 16.57
C PHE A 491 -4.94 -17.42 16.08
N HIS A 492 -4.10 -16.65 16.76
CA HIS A 492 -3.79 -15.27 16.40
C HIS A 492 -2.33 -15.07 16.01
N ALA A 493 -1.37 -15.34 16.89
CA ALA A 493 0.04 -15.09 16.60
C ALA A 493 0.99 -16.02 17.37
N HIS A 494 2.17 -16.30 16.80
CA HIS A 494 3.23 -17.04 17.50
C HIS A 494 4.16 -16.13 18.32
N PHE A 495 4.24 -14.84 17.98
CA PHE A 495 5.20 -13.90 18.55
C PHE A 495 4.53 -12.60 18.96
N LYS A 496 5.09 -11.97 19.99
CA LYS A 496 4.74 -10.64 20.48
C LYS A 496 5.20 -9.58 19.48
N VAL A 497 4.36 -8.57 19.24
CA VAL A 497 4.72 -7.39 18.45
C VAL A 497 4.94 -6.21 19.41
N ASP A 498 3.89 -5.81 20.14
CA ASP A 498 3.96 -4.64 21.04
C ASP A 498 3.53 -4.95 22.48
N ARG A 499 2.50 -5.78 22.67
CA ARG A 499 1.91 -6.14 23.97
C ARG A 499 2.15 -7.61 24.29
N ASP A 500 1.75 -8.08 25.46
CA ASP A 500 1.87 -9.49 25.82
C ASP A 500 1.32 -10.41 24.73
N LEU A 501 1.89 -11.61 24.63
CA LEU A 501 1.63 -12.49 23.51
C LEU A 501 0.14 -12.79 23.40
N GLN A 502 -0.50 -12.18 22.41
CA GLN A 502 -1.88 -12.42 22.01
C GLN A 502 -1.91 -13.69 21.16
N ALA A 503 -1.67 -14.85 21.76
CA ALA A 503 -1.54 -16.11 21.02
C ALA A 503 -2.87 -16.54 20.38
N SER A 504 -3.99 -16.25 21.03
CA SER A 504 -5.32 -16.58 20.53
C SER A 504 -6.37 -15.52 20.84
N VAL A 505 -7.41 -15.49 20.00
CA VAL A 505 -8.65 -14.72 20.21
C VAL A 505 -9.74 -15.70 20.63
N VAL A 506 -10.49 -15.36 21.67
CA VAL A 506 -11.47 -16.25 22.30
C VAL A 506 -12.85 -15.59 22.23
N VAL A 507 -13.87 -16.41 21.95
CA VAL A 507 -15.28 -16.02 21.94
C VAL A 507 -15.99 -16.73 23.07
N TYR A 508 -16.66 -15.95 23.90
CA TYR A 508 -17.59 -16.39 24.92
C TYR A 508 -19.01 -16.10 24.49
N VAL A 509 -19.94 -17.00 24.82
CA VAL A 509 -21.37 -16.84 24.59
C VAL A 509 -22.10 -16.88 25.92
N LEU A 510 -23.12 -16.04 26.06
CA LEU A 510 -24.03 -16.08 27.19
C LEU A 510 -24.77 -17.42 27.18
N THR A 511 -24.76 -18.15 28.29
CA THR A 511 -25.58 -19.34 28.43
C THR A 511 -26.99 -18.93 28.81
N ASP A 512 -27.99 -19.46 28.10
CA ASP A 512 -29.39 -19.40 28.55
C ASP A 512 -29.45 -19.92 30.00
N GLN A 513 -29.95 -19.09 30.91
CA GLN A 513 -30.23 -19.50 32.30
C GLN A 513 -31.45 -20.40 32.36
#